data_AF-F5LII6-F1
#
_entry.id   AF-F5LII6-F1
#
_cell.length_a   1.000
_cell.length_b   1.000
_cell.length_c   1.000
_cell.angle_alpha   90.00
_cell.angle_beta   90.00
_cell.angle_gamma   90.00
#
_symmetry.space_group_name_H-M   'P 1'
#
loop_
_entity.id
_entity.type
_entity.pdbx_description
1 polymer ?
#
loop_
_entity_poly.entity_id
_entity_poly.type
_entity_poly.pdbx_seq_one_letter_code
_entity_poly.pdbx_strand_id
1 'polypeptide(L)' 'MINASIEKMNKPIRLKCVSENQKAMKFYENNGWKKVVEEGKPEEKYWVMVYE' A
#
# COMPACT_ATOMS: atom_id res chain seq x y z
N MET A 1 -10.36 7.14 -7.94
CA MET A 1 -10.03 7.98 -6.77
C MET A 1 -8.55 7.92 -6.39
N ILE A 2 -7.86 6.77 -6.34
CA ILE A 2 -6.41 6.74 -6.03
C ILE A 2 -5.50 7.16 -7.21
N ASN A 3 -5.87 6.79 -8.44
CA ASN A 3 -5.04 7.03 -9.63
C ASN A 3 -4.79 8.53 -9.91
N ALA A 4 -5.80 9.37 -9.70
CA ALA A 4 -5.66 10.82 -9.87
C ALA A 4 -4.70 11.46 -8.85
N SER A 5 -4.54 10.86 -7.67
CA SER A 5 -3.55 11.28 -6.68
C SER A 5 -2.16 10.78 -7.05
N ILE A 6 -2.05 9.54 -7.55
CA ILE A 6 -0.79 8.94 -8.03
C ILE A 6 -0.18 9.78 -9.15
N GLU A 7 -0.98 10.27 -10.10
CA GLU A 7 -0.52 11.11 -11.23
C GLU A 7 0.09 12.45 -10.80
N LYS A 8 -0.27 12.95 -9.61
CA LYS A 8 0.22 14.23 -9.07
C LYS A 8 1.36 14.08 -8.08
N MET A 9 1.70 12.85 -7.70
CA MET A 9 2.74 12.57 -6.71
C MET A 9 4.04 12.16 -7.40
N ASN A 10 5.17 12.60 -6.83
CA ASN A 10 6.48 12.15 -7.29
C ASN A 10 6.71 10.69 -6.88
N LYS A 11 7.17 9.88 -7.84
CA LYS A 11 7.46 8.47 -7.65
C LYS A 11 8.87 8.26 -7.05
N PRO A 12 9.08 7.19 -6.26
CA PRO A 12 8.12 6.16 -5.88
C PRO A 12 7.19 6.58 -4.73
N ILE A 13 5.92 6.20 -4.83
CA ILE A 13 4.92 6.51 -3.79
C ILE A 13 4.90 5.35 -2.79
N ARG A 14 4.83 5.68 -1.49
CA ARG A 14 4.74 4.72 -0.40
C ARG A 14 3.42 4.89 0.34
N LEU A 15 2.74 3.78 0.63
CA LEU A 15 1.58 3.76 1.52
C LEU A 15 1.71 2.66 2.57
N LYS A 16 1.03 2.85 3.71
CA LYS A 16 0.89 1.84 4.76
C LYS A 16 -0.54 1.29 4.66
N CYS A 17 -0.68 -0.03 4.55
CA CYS A 17 -1.97 -0.72 4.51
C CYS A 17 -2.03 -1.77 5.61
N VAL A 18 -3.04 -1.69 6.48
CA VAL A 18 -3.23 -2.62 7.59
C VAL A 18 -3.32 -4.06 7.08
N SER A 19 -2.54 -4.98 7.66
CA SER A 19 -2.40 -6.35 7.18
C SER A 19 -3.71 -7.14 7.22
N GLU A 20 -4.56 -6.86 8.22
CA GLU A 20 -5.87 -7.49 8.37
C GLU A 20 -6.87 -7.07 7.29
N ASN A 21 -6.65 -5.92 6.64
CA ASN A 21 -7.55 -5.42 5.60
C ASN A 21 -7.24 -6.08 4.24
N GLN A 22 -7.56 -7.36 4.12
CA GLN A 22 -7.31 -8.15 2.91
C GLN A 22 -7.97 -7.57 1.65
N LYS A 23 -9.11 -6.88 1.79
CA LYS A 23 -9.78 -6.21 0.67
C LYS A 23 -8.92 -5.06 0.13
N ALA A 24 -8.39 -4.21 1.01
CA ALA A 24 -7.51 -3.12 0.63
C ALA A 24 -6.18 -3.65 0.05
N MET A 25 -5.60 -4.68 0.67
CA MET A 25 -4.38 -5.32 0.16
C MET A 25 -4.53 -5.79 -1.29
N LYS A 26 -5.59 -6.57 -1.57
CA LYS A 26 -5.87 -7.05 -2.93
C LYS A 26 -6.15 -5.91 -3.90
N PHE A 27 -6.86 -4.87 -3.45
CA PHE A 27 -7.10 -3.68 -4.28
C PHE A 27 -5.78 -3.02 -4.70
N TYR A 28 -4.87 -2.76 -3.76
CA TYR A 28 -3.58 -2.15 -4.07
C TYR A 28 -2.72 -3.05 -4.96
N GLU A 29 -2.63 -4.35 -4.67
CA GLU A 29 -1.89 -5.30 -5.51
C GLU A 29 -2.41 -5.33 -6.96
N ASN A 30 -3.74 -5.36 -7.14
CA ASN A 30 -4.36 -5.33 -8.48
C ASN A 30 -4.14 -4.02 -9.21
N ASN A 31 -3.87 -2.92 -8.50
CA ASN A 31 -3.56 -1.61 -9.08
C ASN A 31 -2.05 -1.39 -9.25
N GLY A 32 -1.22 -2.43 -9.14
CA GLY A 32 0.22 -2.38 -9.40
C GLY A 32 1.09 -2.00 -8.20
N TRP A 33 0.52 -1.91 -7.00
CA TRP A 33 1.30 -1.67 -5.78
C TRP A 33 1.98 -2.96 -5.32
N LYS A 34 3.25 -2.87 -4.90
CA LYS A 34 4.06 -4.00 -4.44
C LYS A 34 4.22 -3.94 -2.92
N LYS A 35 3.99 -5.06 -2.22
CA LYS A 35 4.36 -5.21 -0.81
C LYS A 35 5.87 -5.20 -0.66
N VAL A 36 6.41 -4.39 0.26
CA VAL A 36 7.85 -4.27 0.50
C VAL A 36 8.24 -4.85 1.85
N VAL A 37 7.59 -4.39 2.92
CA VAL A 37 7.90 -4.82 4.29
C VAL A 37 6.63 -4.80 5.14
N GLU A 38 6.48 -5.78 6.02
CA GLU A 38 5.46 -5.74 7.08
C GLU A 38 6.09 -5.11 8.31
N GLU A 39 5.51 -4.01 8.76
CA GLU A 39 5.93 -3.27 9.95
C GLU A 39 4.79 -3.30 10.98
N GLY A 40 5.13 -3.13 12.25
CA GLY A 40 4.16 -2.97 13.32
C GLY A 40 4.33 -3.98 14.45
N LYS A 41 3.64 -3.70 15.56
CA LYS A 41 3.53 -4.62 16.69
C LYS A 41 2.58 -5.77 16.33
N PRO A 42 2.58 -6.89 17.06
CA PRO A 42 1.69 -8.02 16.79
C PRO A 42 0.21 -7.65 16.62
N GLU A 43 -0.26 -6.61 17.32
CA GLU A 43 -1.64 -6.12 17.33
C GLU A 43 -1.91 -5.01 16.29
N GLU A 44 -0.88 -4.47 15.63
CA GLU A 44 -0.98 -3.33 14.70
C GLU A 44 -0.08 -3.54 13.48
N LYS A 45 -0.20 -4.70 12.83
CA LYS A 45 0.59 -5.00 11.63
C LYS A 45 0.07 -4.28 10.40
N TYR A 46 0.97 -3.72 9.63
CA TYR A 46 0.68 -3.11 8.35
C TYR A 46 1.78 -3.40 7.33
N TRP A 47 1.38 -3.54 6.08
CA TRP A 47 2.28 -3.62 4.94
C TRP A 47 2.61 -2.23 4.42
N VAL A 48 3.90 -1.95 4.29
CA VAL A 48 4.39 -0.86 3.46
C VAL A 48 4.34 -1.33 2.01
N MET A 49 3.60 -0.61 1.19
CA MET A 49 3.47 -0.87 -0.25
C MET A 49 4.08 0.28 -1.05
N VAL A 50 4.69 -0.05 -2.19
CA VAL A 50 5.31 0.91 -3.11
C VAL A 50 4.64 0.86 -4.48
N TYR A 51 4.47 2.03 -5.08
CA TYR A 51 4.07 2.22 -6.47
C TYR A 51 5.16 2.99 -7.23
N GLU A 52 5.53 2.47 -8.40
CA GLU A 52 6.57 3.01 -9.29
C GLU A 52 6.01 3.88 -10.40
#